data_AF-A0A6V8E5Z4-F1
#
_entry.id   AF-A0A6V8E5Z4-F1
#
_cell.length_a   1.000
_cell.length_b   1.000
_cell.length_c   1.000
_cell.angle_alpha   90.00
_cell.angle_beta   90.00
_cell.angle_gamma   90.00
#
_symmetry.space_group_name_H-M   'P 1'
#
loop_
_entity.id
_entity.type
_entity.pdbx_description
1 polymer ?
#
loop_
_entity_poly.entity_id
_entity_poly.type
_entity_poly.pdbx_seq_one_letter_code
_entity_poly.pdbx_strand_id
1 'polypeptide(L)'
;DDSVVKQRCRQAAADRAVAQRHVEANTTVHDRLAVCRMDESGLRSNGYLVTAWVGDAADACCIVHGYADGDLSDPERPPLSASFYANSFLTNGQGKFDLSRMATALDPTGGGHANACGCRIQPPGLESNMNHWLDMWSNRDVVLKL
;
A
#
# COMPACT_ATOMS: atom_id res chain seq x y z
N ASP A 1 -24.87 -17.52 -19.30
CA ASP A 1 -25.54 -16.26 -19.65
C ASP A 1 -24.50 -15.14 -19.66
N ASP A 2 -24.21 -14.59 -20.85
CA ASP A 2 -23.15 -13.62 -21.14
C ASP A 2 -23.49 -12.20 -20.64
N SER A 3 -24.78 -11.93 -20.35
CA SER A 3 -25.27 -10.63 -19.86
C SER A 3 -24.73 -10.27 -18.47
N VAL A 4 -24.76 -11.21 -17.53
CA VAL A 4 -24.23 -11.04 -16.16
C VAL A 4 -22.73 -10.81 -16.17
N VAL A 5 -21.99 -11.52 -17.03
CA VAL A 5 -20.54 -11.34 -17.18
C VAL A 5 -20.22 -9.95 -17.72
N LYS A 6 -20.92 -9.50 -18.78
CA LYS A 6 -20.77 -8.14 -19.32
C LYS A 6 -21.03 -7.06 -18.27
N GLN A 7 -22.06 -7.22 -17.44
CA GLN A 7 -22.35 -6.28 -16.36
C GLN A 7 -21.24 -6.24 -15.32
N ARG A 8 -20.73 -7.41 -14.89
CA ARG A 8 -19.59 -7.49 -13.95
C ARG A 8 -18.33 -6.86 -14.51
N CYS A 9 -18.01 -7.08 -15.80
CA CYS A 9 -16.87 -6.45 -16.45
C CYS A 9 -17.00 -4.92 -16.52
N ARG A 10 -18.21 -4.40 -16.80
CA ARG A 10 -18.46 -2.95 -16.80
C ARG A 10 -18.28 -2.34 -15.41
N GLN A 11 -18.81 -3.00 -14.37
CA GLN A 11 -18.65 -2.55 -12.99
C GLN A 11 -17.17 -2.53 -12.59
N ALA A 12 -16.44 -3.63 -12.84
CA ALA A 12 -15.01 -3.72 -12.54
C ALA A 12 -14.18 -2.65 -13.27
N ALA A 13 -14.53 -2.31 -14.51
CA ALA A 13 -13.89 -1.23 -15.24
C ALA A 13 -14.18 0.15 -14.64
N ALA A 14 -15.41 0.40 -14.21
CA ALA A 14 -15.79 1.64 -13.53
C ALA A 14 -15.07 1.77 -12.16
N ASP A 15 -15.06 0.71 -11.36
CA ASP A 15 -14.39 0.67 -10.06
C ASP A 15 -12.89 0.91 -10.21
N ARG A 16 -12.26 0.29 -11.24
CA ARG A 16 -10.85 0.51 -11.56
C ARG A 16 -10.57 1.94 -11.97
N ALA A 17 -11.44 2.58 -12.75
CA ALA A 17 -11.28 3.97 -13.14
C ALA A 17 -11.35 4.92 -11.93
N VAL A 18 -12.23 4.65 -10.97
CA VAL A 18 -12.31 5.39 -9.70
C VAL A 18 -11.03 5.21 -8.89
N ALA A 19 -10.59 3.97 -8.69
CA ALA A 19 -9.36 3.67 -7.95
C ALA A 19 -8.12 4.31 -8.62
N GLN A 20 -8.05 4.31 -9.95
CA GLN A 20 -6.94 4.93 -10.68
C GLN A 20 -6.88 6.45 -10.47
N ARG A 21 -8.02 7.15 -10.57
CA ARG A 21 -8.06 8.59 -10.28
C ARG A 21 -7.66 8.90 -8.85
N HIS A 22 -8.06 8.04 -7.91
CA HIS A 22 -7.67 8.20 -6.50
C HIS A 22 -6.16 8.00 -6.32
N VAL A 23 -5.57 6.97 -6.93
CA VAL A 23 -4.12 6.77 -6.93
C VAL A 23 -3.40 7.98 -7.50
N GLU A 24 -3.84 8.49 -8.64
CA GLU A 24 -3.22 9.66 -9.29
C GLU A 24 -3.26 10.91 -8.41
N ALA A 25 -4.39 11.16 -7.72
CA ALA A 25 -4.55 12.35 -6.89
C ALA A 25 -3.87 12.23 -5.51
N ASN A 26 -3.67 11.02 -4.98
CA ASN A 26 -3.26 10.79 -3.58
C ASN A 26 -1.95 10.02 -3.43
N THR A 27 -1.13 9.94 -4.48
CA THR A 27 0.18 9.30 -4.41
C THR A 27 1.30 10.32 -4.51
N THR A 28 2.22 10.30 -3.54
CA THR A 28 3.46 11.06 -3.54
C THR A 28 4.66 10.12 -3.59
N VAL A 29 5.77 10.55 -4.20
CA VAL A 29 7.00 9.75 -4.27
C VAL A 29 8.05 10.34 -3.32
N HIS A 30 8.50 9.55 -2.35
CA HIS A 30 9.51 9.90 -1.35
C HIS A 30 10.74 9.03 -1.54
N ASP A 31 11.80 9.56 -2.14
CA ASP A 31 13.06 8.83 -2.37
C ASP A 31 12.85 7.41 -2.94
N ARG A 32 12.07 7.34 -4.03
CA ARG A 32 11.67 6.09 -4.69
C ARG A 32 10.72 5.17 -3.90
N LEU A 33 10.11 5.64 -2.82
CA LEU A 33 8.91 5.02 -2.22
C LEU A 33 7.66 5.77 -2.68
N ALA A 34 6.74 5.08 -3.35
CA ALA A 34 5.42 5.64 -3.61
C ALA A 34 4.53 5.52 -2.36
N VAL A 35 4.06 6.62 -1.80
CA VAL A 35 3.11 6.64 -0.69
C VAL A 35 1.74 7.01 -1.23
N CYS A 36 0.78 6.09 -1.16
CA CYS A 36 -0.59 6.30 -1.62
C CYS A 36 -1.55 6.34 -0.42
N ARG A 37 -2.25 7.47 -0.24
CA ARG A 37 -3.25 7.67 0.82
C ARG A 37 -4.65 7.29 0.32
N MET A 38 -5.16 6.15 0.77
CA MET A 38 -6.52 5.66 0.53
C MET A 38 -7.36 5.59 1.82
N ASP A 39 -6.79 6.00 2.95
CA ASP A 39 -7.52 6.16 4.20
C ASP A 39 -8.72 7.10 4.04
N GLU A 40 -9.78 6.83 4.80
CA GLU A 40 -11.06 7.56 4.78
C GLU A 40 -11.86 7.51 3.47
N SER A 41 -11.38 6.79 2.43
CA SER A 41 -12.03 6.75 1.12
C SER A 41 -12.94 5.54 0.89
N GLY A 42 -12.78 4.48 1.68
CA GLY A 42 -13.40 3.16 1.44
C GLY A 42 -12.84 2.40 0.23
N LEU A 43 -11.92 3.01 -0.53
CA LEU A 43 -11.25 2.34 -1.63
C LEU A 43 -10.16 1.41 -1.11
N ARG A 44 -9.98 0.31 -1.83
CA ARG A 44 -8.86 -0.60 -1.63
C ARG A 44 -8.14 -0.78 -2.95
N SER A 45 -6.82 -0.87 -2.87
CA SER A 45 -5.98 -1.19 -4.01
C SER A 45 -4.84 -2.10 -3.58
N ASN A 46 -4.37 -2.90 -4.53
CA ASN A 46 -3.13 -3.64 -4.36
C ASN A 46 -1.93 -2.79 -4.84
N GLY A 47 -0.72 -3.28 -4.56
CA GLY A 47 0.50 -2.62 -5.01
C GLY A 47 0.61 -2.45 -6.52
N TYR A 48 -0.04 -3.30 -7.34
CA TYR A 48 0.09 -3.25 -8.79
C TYR A 48 -0.46 -1.96 -9.39
N LEU A 49 -1.61 -1.47 -8.93
CA LEU A 49 -2.17 -0.23 -9.49
C LEU A 49 -1.26 0.97 -9.19
N VAL A 50 -0.77 1.07 -7.96
CA VAL A 50 0.12 2.17 -7.54
C VAL A 50 1.46 2.10 -8.27
N THR A 51 2.10 0.94 -8.29
CA THR A 51 3.41 0.76 -8.95
C THR A 51 3.32 0.86 -10.48
N ALA A 52 2.21 0.46 -11.10
CA ALA A 52 1.98 0.68 -12.53
C ALA A 52 1.80 2.16 -12.87
N TRP A 53 1.12 2.93 -12.00
CA TRP A 53 0.94 4.37 -12.20
C TRP A 53 2.24 5.15 -11.99
N VAL A 54 3.00 4.83 -10.93
CA VAL A 54 4.29 5.50 -10.65
C VAL A 54 5.39 5.09 -11.62
N GLY A 55 5.35 3.86 -12.14
CA GLY A 55 6.35 3.35 -13.06
C GLY A 55 7.73 3.22 -12.40
N ASP A 56 8.77 3.65 -13.09
CA ASP A 56 10.17 3.48 -12.68
C ASP A 56 10.67 4.47 -11.61
N ALA A 57 9.84 5.46 -11.29
CA ALA A 57 10.12 6.45 -10.26
C ALA A 57 10.13 5.87 -8.83
N ALA A 58 9.57 4.68 -8.61
CA ALA A 58 9.55 4.03 -7.29
C ALA A 58 10.00 2.56 -7.33
N ASP A 59 10.75 2.14 -6.30
CA ASP A 59 11.16 0.76 -6.06
C ASP A 59 10.12 -0.06 -5.28
N ALA A 60 9.29 0.62 -4.49
CA ALA A 60 8.20 0.02 -3.72
C ALA A 60 7.09 1.04 -3.52
N CYS A 61 5.93 0.59 -3.02
CA CYS A 61 4.88 1.48 -2.53
C CYS A 61 4.44 1.13 -1.11
N CYS A 62 4.05 2.16 -0.35
CA CYS A 62 3.28 2.10 0.89
C CYS A 62 1.87 2.61 0.59
N ILE A 63 0.84 1.80 0.88
CA ILE A 63 -0.57 2.17 0.71
C ILE A 63 -1.18 2.23 2.10
N VAL A 64 -1.68 3.40 2.49
CA VAL A 64 -2.44 3.58 3.73
C VAL A 64 -3.92 3.45 3.40
N HIS A 65 -4.67 2.67 4.17
CA HIS A 65 -6.12 2.46 3.96
C HIS A 65 -6.83 2.20 5.29
N GLY A 66 -8.16 2.14 5.24
CA GLY A 66 -9.01 2.02 6.42
C GLY A 66 -9.40 3.37 7.00
N TYR A 67 -9.86 3.36 8.25
CA TYR A 67 -10.46 4.52 8.89
C TYR A 67 -9.88 4.75 10.29
N ALA A 68 -9.69 6.01 10.66
CA ALA A 68 -9.12 6.41 11.94
C ALA A 68 -10.00 5.99 13.13
N ASP A 69 -11.32 5.95 12.91
CA ASP A 69 -12.34 5.45 13.83
C ASP A 69 -12.78 4.01 13.51
N GLY A 70 -12.06 3.32 12.63
CA GLY A 70 -12.41 1.97 12.19
C GLY A 70 -12.25 0.91 13.28
N ASP A 71 -13.00 -0.17 13.15
CA ASP A 71 -13.07 -1.24 14.14
C ASP A 71 -12.79 -2.60 13.48
N LEU A 72 -12.08 -3.49 14.19
CA LEU A 72 -11.73 -4.82 13.67
C LEU A 72 -12.95 -5.72 13.43
N SER A 73 -14.06 -5.44 14.11
CA SER A 73 -15.33 -6.16 13.96
C SER A 73 -16.21 -5.64 12.83
N ASP A 74 -15.87 -4.49 12.22
CA ASP A 74 -16.58 -3.91 11.07
C ASP A 74 -15.78 -4.09 9.76
N PRO A 75 -16.16 -5.05 8.90
CA PRO A 75 -15.49 -5.28 7.63
C PRO A 75 -15.59 -4.11 6.64
N GLU A 76 -16.66 -3.31 6.74
CA GLU A 76 -16.91 -2.16 5.88
C GLU A 76 -16.15 -0.92 6.36
N ARG A 77 -15.80 -0.89 7.65
CA ARG A 77 -15.04 0.20 8.29
C ARG A 77 -13.83 -0.32 9.08
N PRO A 78 -12.86 -0.98 8.41
CA PRO A 78 -11.68 -1.52 9.09
C PRO A 78 -10.81 -0.40 9.68
N PRO A 79 -10.02 -0.70 10.73
CA PRO A 79 -9.08 0.26 11.29
C PRO A 79 -7.96 0.60 10.30
N LEU A 80 -7.35 1.77 10.48
CA LEU A 80 -6.19 2.20 9.69
C LEU A 80 -5.10 1.12 9.63
N SER A 81 -4.62 0.89 8.42
CA SER A 81 -3.57 -0.07 8.11
C SER A 81 -2.66 0.45 7.01
N ALA A 82 -1.45 -0.11 6.93
CA ALA A 82 -0.51 0.13 5.85
C ALA A 82 -0.18 -1.19 5.14
N SER A 83 0.05 -1.11 3.83
CA SER A 83 0.46 -2.25 3.01
C SER A 83 1.65 -1.85 2.15
N PHE A 84 2.66 -2.72 2.10
CA PHE A 84 3.92 -2.48 1.42
C PHE A 84 4.08 -3.49 0.28
N TYR A 85 4.41 -3.00 -0.91
CA TYR A 85 4.61 -3.83 -2.09
C TYR A 85 5.85 -3.40 -2.85
N ALA A 86 6.69 -4.35 -3.22
CA ALA A 86 7.80 -4.09 -4.13
C ALA A 86 7.28 -3.82 -5.54
N ASN A 87 7.98 -2.97 -6.29
CA ASN A 87 7.63 -2.69 -7.68
C ASN A 87 8.06 -3.86 -8.58
N SER A 88 7.09 -4.71 -8.93
CA SER A 88 7.31 -5.87 -9.79
C SER A 88 7.58 -5.54 -11.26
N PHE A 89 7.32 -4.29 -11.69
CA PHE A 89 7.60 -3.85 -13.06
C PHE A 89 9.08 -3.53 -13.30
N LEU A 90 9.86 -3.36 -12.22
CA LEU A 90 11.30 -3.16 -12.31
C LEU A 90 12.04 -4.50 -12.40
N THR A 91 13.09 -4.54 -13.21
CA THR A 91 14.04 -5.66 -13.22
C THR A 91 14.61 -5.85 -11.80
N ASN A 92 14.46 -7.07 -11.28
CA ASN A 92 14.83 -7.45 -9.91
C ASN A 92 14.14 -6.64 -8.79
N GLY A 93 13.06 -5.90 -9.09
CA GLY A 93 12.38 -5.02 -8.13
C GLY A 93 11.87 -5.74 -6.88
N GLN A 94 11.32 -6.94 -7.06
CA GLN A 94 10.81 -7.77 -5.96
C GLN A 94 11.89 -8.30 -4.99
N GLY A 95 13.17 -8.24 -5.40
CA GLY A 95 14.31 -8.71 -4.61
C GLY A 95 15.25 -7.58 -4.19
N LYS A 96 14.80 -6.32 -4.21
CA LYS A 96 15.63 -5.19 -3.78
C LYS A 96 15.67 -5.04 -2.26
N PHE A 97 14.52 -5.17 -1.60
CA PHE A 97 14.37 -4.89 -0.18
C PHE A 97 13.39 -5.87 0.48
N ASP A 98 13.60 -6.15 1.77
CA ASP A 98 12.72 -6.87 2.67
C ASP A 98 11.75 -5.90 3.34
N LEU A 99 10.59 -5.69 2.70
CA LEU A 99 9.54 -4.80 3.20
C LEU A 99 8.83 -5.35 4.44
N SER A 100 8.96 -6.65 4.72
CA SER A 100 8.36 -7.25 5.91
C SER A 100 8.90 -6.64 7.21
N ARG A 101 10.14 -6.11 7.16
CA ARG A 101 10.74 -5.34 8.25
C ARG A 101 9.98 -4.04 8.53
N MET A 102 9.48 -3.35 7.50
CA MET A 102 8.63 -2.16 7.69
C MET A 102 7.30 -2.53 8.33
N ALA A 103 6.69 -3.64 7.88
CA ALA A 103 5.43 -4.13 8.43
C ALA A 103 5.54 -4.53 9.91
N THR A 104 6.66 -5.12 10.31
CA THR A 104 6.88 -5.63 11.68
C THR A 104 7.50 -4.62 12.64
N ALA A 105 8.01 -3.49 12.15
CA ALA A 105 8.77 -2.54 12.96
C ALA A 105 7.98 -1.92 14.12
N LEU A 106 6.69 -1.71 13.92
CA LEU A 106 5.79 -1.08 14.91
C LEU A 106 4.69 -2.03 15.38
N ASP A 107 4.18 -2.89 14.48
CA ASP A 107 3.13 -3.86 14.77
C ASP A 107 3.73 -5.28 14.80
N PRO A 108 3.84 -5.93 15.97
CA PRO A 108 4.38 -7.29 16.06
C PRO A 108 3.49 -8.34 15.39
N THR A 109 2.25 -7.99 15.06
CA THR A 109 1.33 -8.84 14.29
C THR A 109 1.35 -8.52 12.79
N GLY A 110 2.08 -7.48 12.38
CA GLY A 110 2.35 -7.17 10.98
C GLY A 110 3.16 -8.29 10.33
N GLY A 111 3.04 -8.43 9.01
CA GLY A 111 3.74 -9.50 8.31
C GLY A 111 3.28 -9.71 6.88
N GLY A 112 3.73 -10.83 6.30
CA GLY A 112 3.56 -11.18 4.90
C GLY A 112 4.87 -11.68 4.31
N HIS A 113 5.05 -11.46 3.02
CA HIS A 113 6.29 -11.78 2.32
C HIS A 113 7.18 -10.53 2.22
N ALA A 114 8.48 -10.75 2.02
CA ALA A 114 9.47 -9.67 1.86
C ALA A 114 9.09 -8.64 0.77
N ASN A 115 8.35 -9.04 -0.26
CA ASN A 115 7.91 -8.18 -1.37
C ASN A 115 6.45 -7.73 -1.29
N ALA A 116 5.66 -8.23 -0.34
CA ALA A 116 4.23 -7.96 -0.19
C ALA A 116 3.75 -8.29 1.23
N CYS A 117 3.53 -7.24 2.03
CA CYS A 117 3.21 -7.37 3.45
C CYS A 117 2.36 -6.19 3.94
N GLY A 118 1.90 -6.23 5.19
CA GLY A 118 1.15 -5.13 5.78
C GLY A 118 1.05 -5.22 7.29
N CYS A 119 0.55 -4.14 7.88
CA CYS A 119 0.37 -4.00 9.32
C CYS A 119 -0.74 -2.99 9.65
N ARG A 120 -1.16 -2.96 10.91
CA ARG A 120 -2.07 -1.92 11.40
C ARG A 120 -1.29 -0.71 11.85
N ILE A 121 -1.89 0.47 11.69
CA ILE A 121 -1.33 1.69 12.29
C ILE A 121 -1.36 1.55 13.81
N GLN A 122 -0.22 1.76 14.45
CA GLN A 122 -0.06 1.68 15.90
C GLN A 122 -0.10 3.06 16.56
N PRO A 123 -0.40 3.15 17.86
CA PRO A 123 -0.21 4.39 18.62
C PRO A 123 1.22 4.97 18.45
N PRO A 124 1.38 6.30 18.41
CA PRO A 124 0.36 7.33 18.67
C PRO A 124 -0.52 7.68 17.45
N GLY A 125 -0.32 7.02 16.31
CA GLY A 125 -1.15 7.21 15.12
C GLY A 125 -0.36 7.29 13.82
N LEU A 126 -1.09 7.58 12.73
CA LEU A 126 -0.61 7.46 11.36
C LEU A 126 0.66 8.26 11.08
N GLU A 127 0.70 9.54 11.45
CA GLU A 127 1.84 10.41 11.16
C GLU A 127 3.13 9.91 11.82
N SER A 128 3.06 9.38 13.04
CA SER A 128 4.23 8.79 13.70
C SER A 128 4.69 7.50 13.02
N ASN A 129 3.76 6.69 12.52
CA ASN A 129 4.09 5.46 11.80
C ASN A 129 4.72 5.80 10.44
N MET A 130 4.15 6.76 9.71
CA MET A 130 4.67 7.26 8.45
C MET A 130 6.09 7.82 8.60
N ASN A 131 6.34 8.65 9.61
CA ASN A 131 7.68 9.19 9.86
C ASN A 131 8.70 8.06 10.12
N HIS A 132 8.34 7.06 10.92
CA HIS A 132 9.19 5.91 11.18
C HIS A 132 9.51 5.12 9.90
N TRP A 133 8.49 4.84 9.08
CA TRP A 133 8.69 4.11 7.82
C TRP A 133 9.48 4.90 6.78
N LEU A 134 9.28 6.21 6.69
CA LEU A 134 10.08 7.08 5.81
C LEU A 134 11.54 7.13 6.25
N ASP A 135 11.81 7.14 7.56
CA ASP A 135 13.17 7.04 8.11
C ASP A 135 13.81 5.68 7.78
N MET A 136 13.10 4.56 8.01
CA MET A 136 13.56 3.23 7.60
C MET A 136 13.84 3.17 6.10
N TRP A 137 12.97 3.76 5.28
CA TRP A 137 13.13 3.79 3.83
C TRP A 137 14.34 4.63 3.40
N SER A 138 14.60 5.76 4.05
CA SER A 138 15.81 6.57 3.81
C SER A 138 17.11 5.80 4.12
N ASN A 139 17.04 4.80 5.01
CA ASN A 139 18.14 3.92 5.39
C ASN A 139 18.01 2.50 4.78
N ARG A 140 17.20 2.33 3.73
CA ARG A 140 16.80 1.03 3.16
C ARG A 140 17.95 0.10 2.80
N ASP A 141 19.05 0.64 2.30
CA ASP A 141 20.23 -0.15 1.90
C ASP A 141 20.95 -0.81 3.09
N VAL A 142 20.60 -0.41 4.32
CA VAL A 142 21.10 -0.99 5.56
C VAL A 142 19.99 -1.78 6.25
N VAL A 143 18.84 -1.15 6.50
CA VAL A 143 17.81 -1.73 7.39
C VAL A 143 16.83 -2.64 6.67
N LEU A 144 16.64 -2.47 5.35
CA LEU A 144 15.72 -3.27 4.53
C LEU A 144 16.44 -4.19 3.55
N LYS A 145 17.77 -4.25 3.58
CA LYS A 145 18.52 -5.12 2.68
C LYS A 145 18.21 -6.59 2.97
N LEU A 146 17.91 -7.34 1.91
CA LEU A 146 17.76 -8.80 1.92
C LEU A 146 19.06 -9.50 2.28
#